data_AF-A0A645HLF5-F1
#
_entry.id   AF-A0A645HLF5-F1
#
_cell.length_a   1.000
_cell.length_b   1.000
_cell.length_c   1.000
_cell.angle_alpha   90.00
_cell.angle_beta   90.00
_cell.angle_gamma   90.00
#
_symmetry.space_group_name_H-M   'P 1'
#
loop_
_entity.id
_entity.type
_entity.pdbx_description
1 polymer ?
#
loop_
_entity_poly.entity_id
_entity_poly.type
_entity_poly.pdbx_seq_one_letter_code
_entity_poly.pdbx_strand_id
1 'polypeptide(L)'
;MKLISILFVKNLLSDSYLHIEDFEKLYEDYYAMLCMIAYEYCRDKKLAEDLVSETFMNLWEKRHSIVIQTSVKNYLIKSTQNTCYNTSGKER
;
A
#
# COMPACT_ATOMS: atom_id res chain seq x y z
N MET A 1 -11.59 36.76 0.92
CA MET A 1 -12.72 35.79 0.95
C MET A 1 -13.07 35.19 -0.43
N LYS A 2 -12.11 34.98 -1.35
CA LYS A 2 -12.31 34.17 -2.59
C LYS A 2 -11.39 32.94 -2.69
N LEU A 3 -10.53 32.71 -1.71
CA LEU A 3 -9.52 31.63 -1.74
C LEU A 3 -10.00 30.33 -1.09
N ILE A 4 -11.02 30.36 -0.23
CA ILE A 4 -11.52 29.17 0.48
C ILE A 4 -12.41 28.31 -0.45
N SER A 5 -13.13 28.94 -1.40
CA SER A 5 -14.03 28.23 -2.32
C SER A 5 -13.29 27.37 -3.37
N ILE A 6 -12.08 27.76 -3.77
CA ILE A 6 -11.29 27.00 -4.78
C ILE A 6 -10.66 25.75 -4.17
N LEU A 7 -10.26 25.79 -2.90
CA LEU A 7 -9.76 24.62 -2.17
C LEU A 7 -10.84 23.56 -1.92
N PHE A 8 -12.10 23.99 -1.76
CA PHE A 8 -13.22 23.09 -1.54
C PHE A 8 -13.65 22.37 -2.84
N VAL A 9 -13.69 23.07 -3.97
CA VAL A 9 -14.07 22.45 -5.26
C VAL A 9 -12.96 21.56 -5.84
N LYS A 10 -11.67 21.88 -5.61
CA LYS A 10 -10.58 20.94 -5.95
C LYS A 10 -10.59 19.66 -5.10
N ASN A 11 -11.08 19.72 -3.86
CA ASN A 11 -11.28 18.53 -3.04
C ASN A 11 -12.46 17.66 -3.51
N LEU A 12 -13.58 18.28 -3.91
CA LEU A 12 -14.78 17.53 -4.27
C LEU A 12 -14.72 16.78 -5.61
N LEU A 13 -13.75 17.07 -6.48
CA LEU A 13 -13.50 16.31 -7.73
C LEU A 13 -12.29 15.37 -7.63
N SER A 14 -11.50 15.42 -6.54
CA SER A 14 -10.39 14.48 -6.29
C SER A 14 -10.80 13.23 -5.52
N ASP A 15 -11.93 13.26 -4.81
CA ASP A 15 -12.40 12.16 -3.95
C ASP A 15 -12.75 10.85 -4.70
N SER A 16 -12.74 10.82 -6.04
CA SER A 16 -13.02 9.63 -6.85
C SER A 16 -11.78 8.97 -7.49
N TYR A 17 -10.59 9.54 -7.33
CA TYR A 17 -9.35 9.00 -7.86
C TYR A 17 -8.27 9.05 -6.79
N LEU A 18 -8.03 7.95 -6.07
CA LEU A 18 -6.64 7.70 -5.65
C LEU A 18 -5.85 7.64 -6.96
N HIS A 19 -5.25 8.78 -7.34
CA HIS A 19 -4.64 8.94 -8.66
C HIS A 19 -3.47 7.97 -8.74
N ILE A 20 -3.25 7.41 -9.93
CA ILE A 20 -2.16 6.47 -10.22
C ILE A 20 -0.83 7.03 -9.67
N GLU A 21 -0.61 8.33 -9.80
CA GLU A 21 0.55 9.07 -9.29
C GLU A 21 0.76 8.96 -7.77
N ASP A 22 -0.31 9.03 -6.96
CA ASP A 22 -0.22 8.90 -5.51
C ASP A 22 0.15 7.48 -5.09
N PHE A 23 -0.36 6.49 -5.82
CA PHE A 23 -0.04 5.09 -5.59
C PHE A 23 1.37 4.73 -6.08
N GLU A 24 1.80 5.26 -7.23
CA GLU A 24 3.17 5.12 -7.72
C GLU A 24 4.17 5.69 -6.71
N LYS A 25 3.92 6.88 -6.20
CA LYS A 25 4.76 7.48 -5.16
C LYS A 25 4.78 6.63 -3.89
N LEU A 26 3.62 6.10 -3.47
CA LEU A 26 3.55 5.20 -2.33
C LEU A 26 4.36 3.91 -2.58
N TYR A 27 4.30 3.37 -3.78
CA TYR A 27 5.09 2.22 -4.16
C TYR A 27 6.58 2.53 -4.08
N GLU A 28 7.04 3.61 -4.72
CA GLU A 28 8.45 4.03 -4.70
C GLU A 28 8.98 4.28 -3.28
N ASP A 29 8.20 4.97 -2.45
CA ASP A 29 8.60 5.34 -1.08
C ASP A 29 8.76 4.13 -0.15
N TYR A 30 7.97 3.06 -0.35
CA TYR A 30 7.88 1.96 0.61
C TYR A 30 8.37 0.61 0.08
N TYR A 31 8.46 0.39 -1.23
CA TYR A 31 8.78 -0.91 -1.83
C TYR A 31 10.07 -1.50 -1.27
N ALA A 32 11.19 -0.76 -1.32
CA ALA A 32 12.48 -1.26 -0.84
C ALA A 32 12.46 -1.62 0.65
N MET A 33 11.82 -0.79 1.48
CA MET A 33 11.68 -1.04 2.92
C MET A 33 10.84 -2.29 3.18
N LEU A 34 9.73 -2.47 2.47
CA LEU A 34 8.85 -3.62 2.62
C LEU A 34 9.51 -4.91 2.13
N CYS A 35 10.32 -4.86 1.07
CA CYS A 35 11.09 -6.01 0.59
C CYS A 35 12.10 -6.48 1.64
N MET A 36 12.79 -5.55 2.31
CA MET A 36 13.67 -5.89 3.44
C MET A 36 12.90 -6.55 4.58
N ILE A 37 11.70 -6.05 4.90
CA ILE A 37 10.85 -6.65 5.94
C ILE A 37 10.39 -8.04 5.51
N ALA A 38 9.87 -8.21 4.30
CA ALA A 38 9.40 -9.51 3.79
C ALA A 38 10.52 -10.55 3.74
N TYR A 39 11.73 -10.15 3.38
CA TYR A 39 12.91 -11.02 3.38
C TYR A 39 13.20 -11.62 4.76
N GLU A 40 12.95 -10.90 5.85
CA GLU A 40 13.12 -11.43 7.20
C GLU A 40 12.18 -12.62 7.50
N TYR A 41 11.07 -12.74 6.78
CA TYR A 41 10.10 -13.83 6.91
C TYR A 41 10.39 -14.99 5.96
N CYS A 42 10.64 -14.72 4.68
CA CYS A 42 10.76 -15.77 3.67
C CYS A 42 12.21 -16.20 3.39
N ARG A 43 13.22 -15.39 3.74
CA ARG A 43 14.65 -15.60 3.45
C ARG A 43 14.97 -15.85 1.97
N ASP A 44 14.06 -15.48 1.08
CA ASP A 44 14.21 -15.54 -0.38
C ASP A 44 13.91 -14.16 -0.95
N LYS A 45 14.89 -13.56 -1.63
CA LYS A 45 14.77 -12.22 -2.19
C LYS A 45 13.66 -12.12 -3.23
N LYS A 46 13.57 -13.11 -4.13
CA LYS A 46 12.58 -13.10 -5.21
C LYS A 46 11.17 -13.24 -4.62
N LEU A 47 11.01 -14.17 -3.68
CA LEU A 47 9.76 -14.33 -2.98
C LEU A 47 9.37 -13.07 -2.18
N ALA A 48 10.33 -12.39 -1.55
CA ALA A 48 10.07 -11.12 -0.86
C ALA A 48 9.54 -10.04 -1.81
N GLU A 49 10.17 -9.87 -2.98
CA GLU A 49 9.73 -8.93 -4.02
C GLU A 49 8.32 -9.26 -4.55
N ASP A 50 8.03 -10.55 -4.76
CA ASP A 50 6.72 -11.04 -5.20
C ASP A 50 5.64 -10.77 -4.14
N LEU A 51 5.91 -11.04 -2.86
CA LEU A 51 4.94 -10.82 -1.75
C LEU A 51 4.66 -9.34 -1.50
N VAL A 52 5.66 -8.47 -1.66
CA VAL A 52 5.46 -7.02 -1.57
C VAL A 52 4.61 -6.53 -2.74
N SER A 53 4.88 -7.01 -3.95
CA SER A 53 4.07 -6.70 -5.13
C SER A 53 2.61 -7.15 -4.94
N GLU A 54 2.38 -8.34 -4.40
CA GLU A 54 1.04 -8.83 -4.03
C GLU A 54 0.38 -7.93 -2.99
N THR A 55 1.13 -7.43 -2.02
CA THR A 55 0.62 -6.51 -0.99
C THR A 55 0.11 -5.21 -1.62
N PHE A 56 0.87 -4.62 -2.55
CA PHE A 56 0.47 -3.42 -3.27
C PHE A 56 -0.71 -3.69 -4.21
N MET A 57 -0.76 -4.83 -4.90
CA MET A 57 -1.91 -5.23 -5.72
C MET A 57 -3.18 -5.33 -4.87
N ASN A 58 -3.11 -5.98 -3.72
CA ASN A 58 -4.23 -6.08 -2.78
C ASN A 58 -4.71 -4.70 -2.27
N LEU A 59 -3.77 -3.78 -2.02
CA LEU A 59 -4.10 -2.40 -1.66
C LEU A 59 -4.79 -1.68 -2.82
N TRP A 60 -4.27 -1.80 -4.04
CA TRP A 60 -4.84 -1.18 -5.24
C TRP A 60 -6.27 -1.66 -5.51
N GLU A 61 -6.53 -2.96 -5.40
CA GLU A 61 -7.87 -3.53 -5.56
C GLU A 61 -8.87 -2.94 -4.54
N LYS A 62 -8.42 -2.73 -3.30
CA LYS A 62 -9.25 -2.24 -2.19
C LYS A 62 -9.24 -0.72 -2.04
N ARG A 63 -8.56 0.02 -2.92
CA ARG A 63 -8.33 1.47 -2.77
C ARG A 63 -9.58 2.33 -2.58
N HIS A 64 -10.72 1.88 -3.10
CA HIS A 64 -12.00 2.59 -2.99
C HIS A 64 -12.80 2.28 -1.72
N SER A 65 -12.46 1.20 -1.01
CA SER A 65 -13.19 0.73 0.18
C SER A 65 -12.33 0.72 1.44
N ILE A 66 -11.02 0.89 1.31
CA ILE A 66 -10.09 0.86 2.42
C ILE A 66 -10.14 2.15 3.24
N VAL A 67 -10.29 2.00 4.55
CA VAL A 67 -10.17 3.10 5.51
C VAL A 67 -8.95 2.84 6.38
N ILE A 68 -7.89 3.60 6.16
CA ILE A 68 -6.66 3.50 6.96
C ILE A 68 -6.83 4.35 8.21
N GLN A 69 -7.11 3.71 9.35
CA GLN A 69 -7.25 4.38 10.66
C GLN A 69 -5.90 4.63 11.37
N THR A 70 -4.80 4.13 10.79
CA THR A 70 -3.43 4.27 11.29
C THR A 70 -2.56 5.06 10.29
N SER A 71 -1.23 5.07 10.46
CA SER A 71 -0.37 5.59 9.40
C SER A 71 -0.30 4.61 8.23
N VAL A 72 -0.17 5.13 7.00
CA VAL A 72 -0.03 4.32 5.78
C VAL A 72 1.15 3.36 5.90
N LYS A 73 2.27 3.83 6.48
CA LYS A 73 3.44 2.99 6.79
C LYS A 73 3.08 1.77 7.64
N ASN A 74 2.39 1.97 8.77
CA ASN A 74 2.04 0.88 9.68
C ASN A 74 1.05 -0.10 9.01
N TYR A 75 0.12 0.43 8.23
CA TYR A 75 -0.80 -0.39 7.44
C TYR A 75 -0.03 -1.28 6.45
N LEU A 76 0.88 -0.70 5.66
CA LEU A 76 1.67 -1.42 4.66
C LEU A 76 2.54 -2.50 5.29
N ILE A 77 3.27 -2.18 6.36
CA ILE A 77 4.10 -3.16 7.09
C ILE A 77 3.23 -4.35 7.55
N LYS A 78 2.09 -4.07 8.19
CA LYS A 78 1.21 -5.12 8.70
C LYS A 78 0.60 -5.94 7.56
N SER A 79 0.24 -5.31 6.45
CA SER A 79 -0.28 -5.99 5.26
C SER A 79 0.78 -6.92 4.66
N THR A 80 2.02 -6.45 4.48
CA THR A 80 3.14 -7.27 4.00
C THR A 80 3.43 -8.46 4.91
N GLN A 81 3.45 -8.26 6.22
CA GLN A 81 3.61 -9.34 7.19
C GLN A 81 2.50 -10.40 7.05
N ASN A 82 1.24 -9.97 6.94
CA ASN A 82 0.12 -10.87 6.74
C ASN A 82 0.23 -11.66 5.44
N THR A 83 0.65 -11.03 4.34
CA THR A 83 0.91 -11.70 3.06
C THR A 83 1.99 -12.77 3.21
N CYS A 84 3.11 -12.44 3.88
CA CYS A 84 4.19 -13.39 4.14
C CYS A 84 3.71 -14.60 4.96
N TYR A 85 2.96 -14.35 6.05
CA TYR A 85 2.42 -15.42 6.89
C TYR A 85 1.46 -16.33 6.12
N ASN A 86 0.57 -15.77 5.31
CA ASN A 86 -0.39 -16.53 4.51
C ASN A 86 0.34 -17.47 3.52
N THR A 87 1.39 -16.99 2.87
CA THR A 87 2.19 -17.81 1.95
C THR A 87 2.90 -18.95 2.67
N SER A 88 3.51 -18.70 3.83
CA SER A 88 4.15 -19.75 4.63
C SER A 88 3.16 -20.80 5.18
N GLY A 89 1.88 -20.44 5.32
CA GLY A 89 0.82 -21.34 5.75
C GLY A 89 0.22 -22.19 4.62
N LYS A 90 0.35 -21.76 3.36
CA LYS A 90 -0.19 -22.47 2.18
C LYS A 90 0.63 -23.69 1.76
N GLU A 91 1.87 -23.83 2.24
CA GLU A 91 2.75 -24.98 1.96
C GLU A 91 2.58 -26.15 2.96
N ARG A 92 1.56 -26.12 3.82
CA ARG A 92 1.24 -27.18 4.80
C ARG A 92 -0.04 -27.93 4.49
#